data_AF-G5SM91-F1
#
_entry.id   AF-G5SM91-F1
#
_cell.length_a   1.000
_cell.length_b   1.000
_cell.length_c   1.000
_cell.angle_alpha   90.00
_cell.angle_beta   90.00
_cell.angle_gamma   90.00
#
_symmetry.space_group_name_H-M   'P 1'
#
loop_
_entity.id
_entity.type
_entity.pdbx_description
1 polymer ?
#
loop_
_entity_poly.entity_id
_entity_poly.type
_entity_poly.pdbx_seq_one_letter_code
_entity_poly.pdbx_strand_id
1 'polypeptide(L)'
;MKECPLVTIMGDRTGGGSGLPFSSELPNGWSVRFSACPMYDAGMNQIEFGIKPDTCVSLTQEDLARNKDTMIEAAREFLKR
;
A
#
# COMPACT_ATOMS: atom_id res chain seq x y z
N MET A 1 0.83 -7.93 -7.99
CA MET A 1 0.70 -8.94 -6.91
C MET A 1 -0.73 -9.19 -6.51
N LYS A 2 -1.59 -8.16 -6.39
CA LYS A 2 -3.01 -8.37 -6.04
C LYS A 2 -3.76 -9.33 -6.98
N GLU A 3 -3.46 -9.27 -8.28
CA GLU A 3 -4.08 -10.14 -9.29
C GLU A 3 -3.50 -11.57 -9.33
N CYS A 4 -2.50 -11.89 -8.50
CA CYS A 4 -1.88 -13.21 -8.51
C CYS A 4 -2.72 -14.18 -7.65
N PRO A 5 -3.08 -15.38 -8.15
CA PRO A 5 -4.10 -16.25 -7.54
C PRO A 5 -3.71 -16.83 -6.17
N LEU A 6 -2.42 -16.86 -5.85
CA LEU A 6 -1.87 -17.42 -4.60
C LEU A 6 -1.32 -16.34 -3.65
N VAL A 7 -1.66 -15.08 -3.90
CA VAL A 7 -1.20 -13.95 -3.09
C VAL A 7 -2.37 -13.41 -2.28
N THR A 8 -2.13 -13.11 -1.02
CA THR A 8 -3.08 -12.43 -0.14
C THR A 8 -2.40 -11.21 0.46
N ILE A 9 -2.95 -10.03 0.20
CA ILE A 9 -2.49 -8.75 0.72
C ILE A 9 -3.18 -8.50 2.05
N MET A 10 -2.41 -8.35 3.13
CA MET A 10 -2.93 -8.08 4.47
C MET A 10 -2.31 -6.80 5.03
N GLY A 11 -3.09 -6.04 5.81
CA GLY A 11 -2.65 -4.78 6.41
C GLY A 11 -3.66 -3.66 6.19
N ASP A 12 -3.19 -2.48 5.81
CA ASP A 12 -4.04 -1.32 5.53
C ASP A 12 -3.96 -0.91 4.04
N ARG A 13 -4.85 -0.01 3.62
CA ARG A 13 -4.84 0.60 2.29
C ARG A 13 -3.47 1.26 2.04
N THR A 14 -2.88 0.98 0.88
CA THR A 14 -1.59 1.58 0.53
C THR A 14 -1.71 3.10 0.37
N GLY A 15 -0.58 3.81 0.48
CA GLY A 15 -0.55 5.27 0.28
C GLY A 15 -0.77 5.73 -1.16
N GLY A 16 -0.88 4.80 -2.12
CA GLY A 16 -1.03 5.12 -3.54
C GLY A 16 0.26 5.65 -4.18
N GLY A 17 0.10 6.52 -5.17
CA GLY A 17 1.19 7.05 -5.99
C GLY A 17 1.59 6.13 -7.13
N SER A 18 1.83 6.71 -8.31
CA SER A 18 2.10 5.94 -9.53
C SER A 18 3.58 5.68 -9.82
N GLY A 19 4.50 6.06 -8.93
CA GLY A 19 5.94 5.79 -9.09
C GLY A 19 6.61 6.50 -10.27
N LEU A 20 5.86 7.26 -11.08
CA LEU A 20 6.32 8.06 -12.21
C LEU A 20 6.18 9.55 -11.84
N PRO A 21 7.17 10.14 -11.15
CA PRO A 21 7.09 11.53 -10.76
C PRO A 21 7.37 12.46 -11.94
N PHE A 22 6.58 13.51 -12.06
CA PHE A 22 6.93 14.72 -12.77
C PHE A 22 7.69 15.63 -11.81
N SER A 23 8.78 16.23 -12.29
CA SER A 23 9.56 17.20 -11.52
C SER A 23 9.83 18.44 -12.39
N SER A 24 9.69 19.63 -11.81
CA SER A 24 10.05 20.90 -12.45
C SER A 24 10.66 21.86 -11.43
N GLU A 25 11.55 22.73 -11.90
CA GLU A 25 12.16 23.78 -11.08
C GLU A 25 11.47 25.12 -11.34
N LEU A 26 11.30 25.92 -10.28
CA LEU A 26 10.80 27.28 -10.33
C LEU A 26 11.99 28.26 -10.46
N PRO A 27 11.79 29.47 -11.01
CA PRO A 27 12.89 30.44 -11.20
C PRO A 27 13.64 30.86 -9.94
N ASN A 28 13.07 30.63 -8.75
CA ASN A 28 13.67 30.90 -7.45
C ASN A 28 14.47 29.69 -6.88
N GLY A 29 14.64 28.62 -7.66
CA GLY A 29 15.38 27.41 -7.27
C GLY A 29 14.57 26.37 -6.49
N TRP A 30 13.27 26.58 -6.28
CA TRP A 30 12.41 25.57 -5.64
C TRP A 30 12.00 24.49 -6.63
N SER A 31 11.78 23.26 -6.16
CA SER A 31 11.30 22.15 -6.99
C SER A 31 9.86 21.79 -6.64
N VAL A 32 9.07 21.49 -7.67
CA VAL A 32 7.74 20.89 -7.55
C VAL A 32 7.77 19.47 -8.09
N ARG A 33 7.17 18.52 -7.35
CA ARG A 33 7.11 17.11 -7.72
C ARG A 33 5.72 16.52 -7.44
N PHE A 34 5.14 15.85 -8.42
CA PHE A 34 3.85 15.15 -8.32
C PHE A 34 3.79 13.96 -9.28
N SER A 35 2.76 13.12 -9.21
CA SER A 35 2.59 11.98 -10.10
C SER A 35 2.28 12.43 -11.53
N ALA A 36 3.12 12.05 -12.50
CA ALA A 36 3.02 12.46 -13.90
C ALA A 36 1.91 11.72 -14.66
N CYS A 37 1.77 10.43 -14.38
CA CYS A 37 0.95 9.52 -15.17
C CYS A 37 -0.06 8.79 -14.27
N PRO A 38 -1.35 8.73 -14.64
CA PRO A 38 -2.30 7.85 -13.96
C PRO A 38 -1.97 6.40 -14.31
N MET A 39 -1.73 5.59 -13.29
CA MET A 39 -1.63 4.13 -13.44
C MET A 39 -2.94 3.47 -13.05
N TYR A 40 -3.21 2.32 -13.66
CA TYR A 40 -4.44 1.58 -13.50
C TYR A 40 -4.18 0.13 -13.09
N ASP A 41 -5.11 -0.45 -12.35
CA ASP A 41 -5.16 -1.90 -12.11
C ASP A 41 -5.72 -2.66 -13.33
N ALA A 42 -5.83 -4.00 -13.21
CA ALA A 42 -6.36 -4.84 -14.28
C ALA A 42 -7.85 -4.55 -14.60
N GLY A 43 -8.58 -3.93 -13.68
CA GLY A 43 -9.97 -3.49 -13.85
C GLY A 43 -10.10 -2.05 -14.34
N MET A 44 -9.00 -1.40 -14.77
CA MET A 44 -8.98 0.01 -15.18
C MET A 44 -9.34 1.00 -14.06
N ASN A 45 -9.18 0.63 -12.79
CA ASN A 45 -9.33 1.57 -11.67
C ASN A 45 -8.02 2.31 -11.40
N GLN A 46 -8.10 3.60 -11.06
CA GLN A 46 -6.92 4.38 -10.71
C GLN A 46 -6.31 3.92 -9.39
N ILE A 47 -5.01 3.64 -9.39
CA ILE A 47 -4.26 3.21 -8.19
C ILE A 47 -3.56 4.34 -7.46
N GLU A 48 -3.65 5.57 -7.98
CA GLU A 48 -3.04 6.77 -7.38
C GLU A 48 -3.51 7.01 -5.94
N PHE A 49 -4.75 6.64 -5.63
CA PHE A 49 -5.36 6.81 -4.31
C PHE A 49 -5.16 5.60 -3.39
N GLY A 50 -4.28 4.67 -3.75
CA GLY A 50 -3.99 3.50 -2.94
C GLY A 50 -4.90 2.31 -3.20
N ILE A 51 -4.37 1.14 -2.86
CA ILE A 51 -4.96 -0.16 -3.13
C ILE A 51 -5.44 -0.75 -1.80
N LYS A 52 -6.70 -1.18 -1.74
CA LYS A 52 -7.26 -1.85 -0.55
C LYS A 52 -6.61 -3.23 -0.38
N PRO A 53 -6.26 -3.66 0.84
CA PRO A 53 -5.81 -5.04 1.09
C PRO A 53 -6.96 -6.04 0.90
N ASP A 54 -6.62 -7.32 0.80
CA ASP A 54 -7.61 -8.41 0.79
C ASP A 54 -8.15 -8.67 2.20
N THR A 55 -7.27 -8.61 3.21
CA THR A 55 -7.64 -8.64 4.62
C THR A 55 -7.15 -7.38 5.34
N CYS A 56 -8.08 -6.57 5.85
CA CYS A 56 -7.72 -5.43 6.69
C CYS A 56 -7.19 -5.92 8.05
N VAL A 57 -5.95 -5.54 8.40
CA VAL A 57 -5.33 -5.84 9.69
C VAL A 57 -4.60 -4.58 10.15
N SER A 58 -4.78 -4.21 11.41
CA SER A 58 -4.11 -3.07 12.03
C SER A 58 -3.45 -3.53 13.33
N LEU A 59 -2.41 -2.81 13.76
CA LEU A 59 -1.76 -3.07 15.03
C LEU A 59 -2.74 -2.87 16.18
N THR A 60 -2.79 -3.85 17.09
CA THR A 60 -3.56 -3.75 18.32
C THR A 60 -2.66 -3.32 19.49
N GLN A 61 -3.24 -2.61 20.46
CA GLN A 61 -2.51 -2.24 21.67
C GLN A 61 -2.18 -3.46 22.52
N GLU A 62 -3.05 -4.48 22.49
CA GLU A 62 -2.87 -5.73 23.20
C GLU A 62 -1.66 -6.52 22.70
N ASP A 63 -1.46 -6.62 21.38
CA ASP A 63 -0.29 -7.28 20.80
C ASP A 63 0.97 -6.44 21.00
N LEU A 64 0.86 -5.12 20.88
CA LEU A 64 1.98 -4.20 21.15
C LEU A 64 2.49 -4.36 22.58
N ALA A 65 1.58 -4.44 23.57
CA ALA A 65 1.91 -4.70 24.98
C ALA A 65 2.57 -6.07 25.20
N ARG A 66 2.36 -7.03 24.29
CA ARG A 66 2.97 -8.36 24.29
C ARG A 66 4.24 -8.45 23.43
N ASN A 67 4.74 -7.33 22.90
CA ASN A 67 5.84 -7.28 21.91
C ASN A 67 5.58 -8.16 20.68
N LYS A 68 4.34 -8.18 20.19
CA LYS A 68 3.94 -8.89 18.96
C LYS A 68 3.46 -7.90 17.91
N ASP A 69 3.71 -8.24 16.65
CA ASP A 69 3.14 -7.54 15.50
C ASP A 69 1.86 -8.25 15.04
N THR A 70 0.71 -7.59 15.21
CA THR A 70 -0.60 -8.15 14.83
C THR A 70 -0.66 -8.57 13.36
N MET A 71 -0.05 -7.80 12.45
CA MET A 71 -0.11 -8.09 11.01
C MET A 71 0.71 -9.33 10.68
N ILE A 72 1.89 -9.48 11.28
CA ILE A 72 2.73 -10.67 11.09
C ILE A 72 2.06 -11.90 11.70
N GLU A 73 1.51 -11.80 12.91
CA GLU A 73 0.82 -12.92 13.54
C GLU A 73 -0.44 -13.35 12.76
N ALA A 74 -1.24 -12.40 12.26
CA ALA A 74 -2.38 -12.66 11.39
C ALA A 74 -1.95 -13.38 10.09
N ALA A 75 -0.84 -12.96 9.49
CA ALA A 75 -0.31 -13.61 8.29
C ALA A 75 0.16 -15.05 8.58
N ARG A 76 0.82 -15.29 9.71
CA ARG A 76 1.25 -16.63 10.14
C ARG A 76 0.06 -17.55 10.39
N GLU A 77 -1.02 -17.04 10.99
CA GLU A 77 -2.25 -17.81 11.19
C GLU A 77 -2.97 -18.13 9.87
N PHE A 78 -2.99 -17.18 8.94
CA PHE A 78 -3.56 -17.38 7.61
C PHE A 78 -2.84 -18.49 6.84
N LEU A 79 -1.50 -18.52 6.85
CA LEU A 79 -0.68 -19.49 6.13
C LEU A 79 -0.68 -20.91 6.73
N LYS A 80 -1.14 -21.09 7.97
CA LYS A 80 -1.25 -22.41 8.61
C LYS A 80 -2.52 -23.17 8.22
N ARG A 81 -3.49 -22.49 7.60
CA ARG A 81 -4.73 -23.08 7.11
C ARG A 81 -4.48 -23.80 5.79
#